data_AF-A0A6B1I1T5-F1
#
_entry.id   AF-A0A6B1I1T5-F1
#
_cell.length_a   1.000
_cell.length_b   1.000
_cell.length_c   1.000
_cell.angle_alpha   90.00
_cell.angle_beta   90.00
_cell.angle_gamma   90.00
#
_symmetry.space_group_name_H-M   'P 1'
#
loop_
_entity.id
_entity.type
_entity.pdbx_description
1 polymer ?
#
loop_
_entity_poly.entity_id
_entity_poly.type
_entity_poly.pdbx_seq_one_letter_code
_entity_poly.pdbx_strand_id
1 'polypeptide(L)'
;MHILLRRLFFFKGWKNEYGLISQRPDLHRRYVMIVGDNPIENPEEDAIGRISDAQNFVQHVLALDAKKGIVVGVLGPWGSGKTSFINLARNEFEKEEVPILDFNPWMFSGAAQLVESFFIELAAQLRGRRKVRRDLAEIGEST
;
A
#
# COMPACT_ATOMS: atom_id res chain seq x y z
N MET A 1 -34.24 0.22 2.24
CA MET A 1 -33.83 0.81 3.54
C MET A 1 -32.42 1.34 3.35
N HIS A 2 -32.28 2.65 3.55
CA HIS A 2 -31.22 3.52 3.08
C HIS A 2 -29.98 3.49 4.01
N ILE A 3 -28.79 3.84 3.47
CA ILE A 3 -27.63 4.53 4.12
C ILE A 3 -26.53 3.59 4.71
N LEU A 4 -25.21 3.71 4.46
CA LEU A 4 -24.35 4.82 4.00
C LEU A 4 -23.08 4.29 3.30
N LEU A 5 -22.84 4.67 2.04
CA LEU A 5 -21.56 4.57 1.36
C LEU A 5 -20.59 5.60 1.97
N ARG A 6 -19.59 5.17 2.74
CA ARG A 6 -18.47 6.03 3.14
C ARG A 6 -17.34 5.94 2.13
N ARG A 7 -17.46 6.85 1.15
CA ARG A 7 -16.45 7.42 0.27
C ARG A 7 -15.28 7.96 1.11
N LEU A 8 -14.09 7.35 1.02
CA LEU A 8 -12.85 7.98 1.52
C LEU A 8 -12.07 8.51 0.30
N PHE A 9 -12.20 9.81 0.06
CA PHE A 9 -11.24 10.55 -0.74
C PHE A 9 -9.92 10.62 0.05
N PHE A 10 -8.83 10.15 -0.54
CA PHE A 10 -7.49 10.40 -0.02
C PHE A 10 -7.13 11.86 -0.32
N PHE A 11 -7.25 12.75 0.67
CA PHE A 11 -6.83 14.15 0.54
C PHE A 11 -5.32 14.21 0.72
N LYS A 12 -4.59 14.37 -0.39
CA LYS A 12 -3.18 14.74 -0.41
C LYS A 12 -3.11 16.24 -0.08
N GLY A 13 -2.92 16.60 1.19
CA GLY A 13 -2.69 17.99 1.60
C GLY A 13 -3.35 18.42 2.90
N TRP A 14 -2.90 17.87 4.03
CA TRP A 14 -3.06 18.53 5.34
C TRP A 14 -1.66 18.76 5.91
N LYS A 15 -1.01 19.86 5.50
CA LYS A 15 0.18 20.36 6.19
C LYS A 15 -0.25 21.23 7.36
N ASN A 16 0.09 20.77 8.56
CA ASN A 16 0.42 21.53 9.77
C ASN A 16 -0.55 22.63 10.24
N GLU A 17 -1.57 22.24 11.02
CA GLU A 17 -2.30 23.17 11.90
C GLU A 17 -1.86 23.06 13.38
N TYR A 18 -0.91 22.18 13.70
CA TYR A 18 -0.43 21.99 15.08
C TYR A 18 0.44 23.14 15.63
N GLY A 19 0.81 24.12 14.81
CA GLY A 19 1.65 25.25 15.23
C GLY A 19 0.95 26.32 16.08
N LEU A 20 -0.38 26.31 16.18
CA LEU A 20 -1.14 27.38 16.84
C LEU A 20 -1.51 27.11 18.31
N ILE A 21 -1.24 25.91 18.83
CA ILE A 21 -1.64 25.51 20.20
C ILE A 21 -0.55 25.85 21.25
N SER A 22 0.65 26.27 20.82
CA SER A 22 1.81 26.44 21.70
C SER A 22 1.80 27.68 22.62
N GLN A 23 0.82 28.58 22.55
CA GLN A 23 0.92 29.91 23.19
C GLN A 23 0.03 30.15 24.43
N ARG A 24 -0.52 29.12 25.07
CA ARG A 24 -1.28 29.27 26.33
C ARG A 24 -0.81 28.31 27.43
N PRO A 25 -0.06 28.82 28.44
CA PRO A 25 0.59 27.98 29.46
C PRO A 25 -0.34 27.44 30.56
N ASP A 26 -1.63 27.76 30.55
CA ASP A 26 -2.61 27.42 31.60
C ASP A 26 -3.41 26.12 31.35
N LEU A 27 -3.28 25.50 30.17
CA LEU A 27 -4.00 24.28 29.81
C LEU A 27 -3.14 23.02 29.95
N HIS A 28 -2.68 22.69 31.17
CA HIS A 28 -2.19 21.34 31.50
C HIS A 28 -3.34 20.34 31.68
N ARG A 29 -4.35 20.38 30.82
CA ARG A 29 -5.28 19.26 30.68
C ARG A 29 -4.50 18.19 29.93
N ARG A 30 -4.28 17.02 30.56
CA ARG A 30 -3.64 15.86 29.90
C ARG A 30 -4.36 15.61 28.58
N TYR A 31 -3.77 16.02 27.46
CA TYR A 31 -4.25 15.66 26.15
C TYR A 31 -4.00 14.16 26.01
N VAL A 32 -5.08 13.37 26.11
CA VAL A 32 -5.05 11.98 25.69
C VAL A 32 -5.06 12.02 24.17
N MET A 33 -3.92 11.68 23.57
CA MET A 33 -3.83 11.48 22.13
C MET A 33 -4.65 10.23 21.80
N ILE A 34 -5.83 10.42 21.22
CA ILE A 34 -6.63 9.32 20.69
C ILE A 34 -6.00 8.93 19.35
N VAL A 35 -5.32 7.79 19.32
CA VAL A 35 -4.78 7.20 18.09
C VAL A 35 -5.93 6.47 17.39
N GLY A 36 -6.14 6.76 16.11
CA GLY A 36 -7.14 6.06 15.30
C GLY A 36 -6.69 4.64 14.95
N ASP A 37 -7.65 3.76 14.65
CA ASP A 37 -7.39 2.42 14.11
C ASP A 37 -7.02 2.49 12.62
N ASN A 38 -5.96 3.23 12.32
CA ASN A 38 -5.41 3.33 10.99
C ASN A 38 -4.42 2.17 10.77
N PRO A 39 -4.37 1.62 9.55
CA PRO A 39 -3.31 0.69 9.20
C PRO A 39 -1.93 1.31 9.44
N ILE A 40 -1.05 0.58 10.13
CA ILE A 40 0.33 1.04 10.33
C ILE A 40 1.09 1.03 9.01
N GLU A 41 2.02 1.95 8.85
CA GLU A 41 2.81 2.10 7.63
C GLU A 41 4.26 1.68 7.85
N ASN A 42 4.81 1.91 9.03
CA ASN A 42 6.23 1.69 9.32
C ASN A 42 6.44 0.58 10.38
N PRO A 43 7.57 -0.14 10.35
CA PRO A 43 7.88 -1.18 11.33
C PRO A 43 7.91 -0.68 12.78
N GLU A 44 8.25 0.59 13.00
CA GLU A 44 8.32 1.21 14.33
C GLU A 44 6.94 1.36 14.99
N GLU A 45 5.86 1.29 14.22
CA GLU A 45 4.49 1.36 14.70
C GLU A 45 3.94 -0.02 15.10
N ASP A 46 4.68 -1.10 14.84
CA ASP A 46 4.24 -2.47 15.06
C ASP A 46 4.34 -2.92 16.52
N ALA A 47 3.31 -2.58 17.29
CA ALA A 47 3.26 -2.89 18.72
C ALA A 47 3.14 -4.39 19.07
N ILE A 48 2.79 -5.27 18.12
CA ILE A 48 2.55 -6.70 18.40
C ILE A 48 3.43 -7.66 17.59
N GLY A 49 4.42 -7.16 16.86
CA GLY A 49 5.44 -7.99 16.21
C GLY A 49 4.99 -8.72 14.94
N ARG A 50 4.12 -8.11 14.13
CA ARG A 50 3.75 -8.59 12.78
C ARG A 50 4.89 -8.49 11.76
N ILE A 51 5.92 -7.67 12.01
CA ILE A 51 7.00 -7.44 11.05
C ILE A 51 7.75 -8.72 10.66
N SER A 52 7.94 -9.66 11.61
CA SER A 52 8.60 -10.94 11.31
C SER A 52 7.77 -11.79 10.34
N ASP A 53 6.45 -11.76 10.46
CA ASP A 53 5.55 -12.48 9.55
C ASP A 53 5.57 -11.85 8.16
N ALA A 54 5.62 -10.51 8.09
CA ALA A 54 5.73 -9.78 6.83
C ALA A 54 7.05 -10.09 6.12
N GLN A 55 8.17 -10.15 6.85
CA GLN A 55 9.47 -10.56 6.33
C GLN A 55 9.43 -11.97 5.76
N ASN A 56 8.93 -12.94 6.53
CA ASN A 56 8.82 -14.33 6.07
C ASN A 56 7.91 -14.45 4.84
N PHE A 57 6.81 -13.70 4.80
CA PHE A 57 5.92 -13.64 3.65
C PHE A 57 6.65 -13.16 2.40
N VAL A 58 7.39 -12.04 2.48
CA VAL A 58 8.15 -11.52 1.34
C VAL A 58 9.19 -12.52 0.85
N GLN A 59 9.97 -13.11 1.76
CA GLN A 59 10.98 -14.11 1.39
C GLN A 59 10.36 -15.32 0.67
N HIS A 60 9.20 -15.80 1.13
CA HIS A 60 8.47 -16.87 0.45
C HIS A 60 7.95 -16.44 -0.92
N VAL A 61 7.39 -15.22 -1.05
CA VAL A 61 6.91 -14.72 -2.33
C VAL A 61 8.05 -14.60 -3.35
N LEU A 62 9.23 -14.14 -2.93
CA LEU A 62 10.41 -14.01 -3.79
C LEU A 62 11.01 -15.36 -4.21
N ALA A 63 10.79 -16.42 -3.44
CA ALA A 63 11.23 -17.77 -3.77
C ALA A 63 10.32 -18.48 -4.79
N LEU A 64 9.14 -17.94 -5.12
CA LEU A 64 8.21 -18.55 -6.07
C LEU A 64 8.69 -18.41 -7.51
N ASP A 65 8.51 -19.45 -8.33
CA ASP A 65 8.76 -19.37 -9.77
C ASP A 65 7.65 -18.57 -10.47
N ALA A 66 7.91 -17.28 -10.66
CA ALA A 66 6.97 -16.33 -11.26
C ALA A 66 6.99 -16.30 -12.80
N LYS A 67 7.69 -17.21 -13.49
CA LYS A 67 7.82 -17.19 -14.98
C LYS A 67 6.49 -17.24 -15.72
N LYS A 68 5.47 -17.88 -15.14
CA LYS A 68 4.11 -17.97 -15.71
C LYS A 68 3.10 -17.02 -15.04
N GLY A 69 3.58 -16.12 -14.17
CA GLY A 69 2.75 -15.29 -13.30
C GLY A 69 2.30 -16.05 -12.05
N ILE A 70 2.17 -15.32 -10.95
CA ILE A 70 1.70 -15.83 -9.65
C ILE A 70 0.70 -14.85 -9.05
N VAL A 71 -0.25 -15.38 -8.29
CA VAL A 71 -1.20 -14.57 -7.51
C VAL A 71 -1.15 -15.06 -6.06
N VAL A 72 -0.88 -14.14 -5.14
CA VAL A 72 -0.81 -14.41 -3.70
C VAL A 72 -1.87 -13.56 -3.01
N GLY A 73 -2.67 -14.19 -2.14
CA GLY A 73 -3.73 -13.53 -1.40
C GLY A 73 -3.45 -13.49 0.10
N VAL A 74 -3.58 -12.32 0.72
CA VAL A 74 -3.57 -12.17 2.18
C VAL A 74 -5.01 -12.18 2.69
N LEU A 75 -5.39 -13.26 3.37
CA LEU A 75 -6.75 -13.53 3.81
C LEU A 75 -6.88 -13.38 5.33
N GLY A 76 -8.06 -13.00 5.81
CA GLY A 76 -8.34 -12.88 7.24
C GLY A 76 -9.60 -12.09 7.55
N PRO A 77 -10.15 -12.20 8.78
CA PRO A 77 -11.36 -11.49 9.20
C PRO A 77 -11.24 -9.96 9.10
N TRP A 78 -12.38 -9.25 9.09
CA TRP A 78 -12.36 -7.80 9.20
C TRP A 78 -11.71 -7.35 10.52
N GLY A 79 -10.92 -6.28 10.49
CA GLY A 79 -10.16 -5.83 11.67
C GLY A 79 -8.90 -6.64 12.01
N SER A 80 -8.55 -7.69 11.27
CA SER A 80 -7.36 -8.50 11.57
C SER A 80 -6.01 -7.83 11.24
N GLY A 81 -6.01 -6.59 10.75
CA GLY A 81 -4.79 -5.86 10.39
C GLY A 81 -4.17 -6.25 9.05
N LYS A 82 -4.94 -6.78 8.08
CA LYS A 82 -4.42 -7.14 6.74
C LYS A 82 -3.76 -5.95 6.02
N THR A 83 -4.37 -4.78 6.07
CA THR A 83 -3.80 -3.58 5.43
C THR A 83 -2.48 -3.19 6.09
N SER A 84 -2.41 -3.21 7.41
CA SER A 84 -1.17 -3.04 8.17
C SER A 84 -0.10 -4.03 7.73
N PHE A 85 -0.46 -5.32 7.62
CA PHE A 85 0.45 -6.37 7.18
C PHE A 85 0.97 -6.14 5.75
N ILE A 86 0.11 -5.74 4.82
CA ILE A 86 0.50 -5.42 3.44
C ILE A 86 1.46 -4.22 3.39
N ASN A 87 1.24 -3.21 4.24
CA ASN A 87 2.15 -2.07 4.34
C ASN A 87 3.53 -2.48 4.88
N LEU A 88 3.57 -3.31 5.91
CA LEU A 88 4.84 -3.85 6.41
C LEU A 88 5.56 -4.70 5.34
N ALA A 89 4.82 -5.59 4.64
CA ALA A 89 5.37 -6.39 3.57
C ALA A 89 5.88 -5.52 2.40
N ARG A 90 5.21 -4.41 2.09
CA ARG A 90 5.69 -3.43 1.11
C ARG A 90 7.07 -2.90 1.48
N ASN A 91 7.28 -2.49 2.73
CA ASN A 91 8.58 -2.00 3.17
C ASN A 91 9.68 -3.05 2.96
N GLU A 92 9.37 -4.33 3.18
CA GLU A 92 10.33 -5.42 2.93
C GLU A 92 10.56 -5.65 1.42
N PHE A 93 9.53 -5.60 0.57
CA PHE A 93 9.71 -5.65 -0.89
C PHE A 93 10.54 -4.48 -1.43
N GLU A 94 10.41 -3.28 -0.86
CA GLU A 94 11.20 -2.10 -1.24
C GLU A 94 12.69 -2.28 -0.91
N LYS A 95 13.02 -2.93 0.21
CA LYS A 95 14.42 -3.27 0.57
C LYS A 95 15.06 -4.23 -0.42
N GLU A 96 14.26 -5.12 -1.01
CA GLU A 96 14.68 -6.08 -2.04
C GLU A 96 14.66 -5.44 -3.46
N GLU A 97 14.50 -4.11 -3.55
CA GLU A 97 14.43 -3.32 -4.78
C GLU A 97 13.34 -3.78 -5.77
N VAL A 98 12.29 -4.43 -5.27
CA VAL A 98 11.19 -4.96 -6.09
C VAL A 98 10.28 -3.81 -6.55
N PRO A 99 9.96 -3.71 -7.85
CA PRO A 99 8.93 -2.80 -8.34
C PRO A 99 7.56 -3.08 -7.74
N ILE A 100 6.98 -2.10 -7.03
CA ILE A 100 5.63 -2.20 -6.47
C ILE A 100 4.68 -1.26 -7.24
N LEU A 101 3.55 -1.83 -7.68
CA LEU A 101 2.43 -1.12 -8.25
C LEU A 101 1.24 -1.27 -7.31
N ASP A 102 0.77 -0.15 -6.77
CA ASP A 102 -0.48 -0.12 -6.02
C ASP A 102 -1.65 -0.04 -6.97
N PHE A 103 -2.65 -0.89 -6.74
CA PHE A 103 -3.88 -0.84 -7.52
C PHE A 103 -5.09 -1.09 -6.62
N ASN A 104 -5.98 -0.10 -6.53
CA ASN A 104 -7.20 -0.20 -5.75
C ASN A 104 -8.42 -0.29 -6.69
N PRO A 105 -9.03 -1.49 -6.86
CA PRO A 105 -10.07 -1.72 -7.85
C PRO A 105 -11.38 -0.98 -7.55
N TRP A 106 -11.61 -0.57 -6.31
CA TRP A 106 -12.86 0.05 -5.87
C TRP A 106 -13.11 1.45 -6.43
N MET A 107 -12.11 2.05 -7.09
CA MET A 107 -12.26 3.38 -7.70
C MET A 107 -12.98 3.35 -9.06
N PHE A 108 -13.30 2.18 -9.60
CA PHE A 108 -13.84 2.03 -10.96
C PHE A 108 -15.20 1.33 -10.95
N SER A 109 -16.19 1.92 -11.61
CA SER A 109 -17.59 1.45 -11.58
C SER A 109 -17.93 0.45 -12.69
N GLY A 110 -16.92 -0.15 -13.35
CA GLY A 110 -17.12 -1.14 -14.42
C GLY A 110 -15.85 -1.93 -14.77
N ALA A 111 -16.01 -3.19 -15.17
CA ALA A 111 -14.90 -4.11 -15.44
C ALA A 111 -13.97 -3.64 -16.58
N ALA A 112 -14.53 -3.06 -17.66
CA ALA A 112 -13.72 -2.52 -18.76
C ALA A 112 -12.83 -1.35 -18.30
N GLN A 113 -13.40 -0.42 -17.53
CA GLN A 113 -12.68 0.73 -16.98
C GLN A 113 -11.60 0.30 -15.97
N LEU A 114 -11.86 -0.77 -15.21
CA LEU A 114 -10.89 -1.36 -14.28
C LEU A 114 -9.65 -1.87 -15.03
N VAL A 115 -9.86 -2.68 -16.07
CA VAL A 115 -8.78 -3.27 -16.87
C VAL A 115 -7.96 -2.18 -17.56
N GLU A 116 -8.63 -1.21 -18.18
CA GLU A 116 -7.95 -0.07 -18.81
C GLU A 116 -7.09 0.70 -17.81
N SER A 117 -7.65 1.03 -16.65
CA SER A 117 -6.94 1.80 -15.62
C SER A 117 -5.73 1.03 -15.06
N PHE A 118 -5.86 -0.28 -14.87
CA PHE A 118 -4.75 -1.14 -14.46
C PHE A 118 -3.59 -1.07 -15.45
N PHE A 119 -3.86 -1.24 -16.75
CA PHE A 119 -2.81 -1.21 -17.78
C PHE A 119 -2.20 0.18 -17.96
N ILE A 120 -2.97 1.26 -17.79
CA ILE A 120 -2.45 2.63 -17.81
C ILE A 120 -1.45 2.83 -16.66
N GLU A 121 -1.81 2.41 -15.46
CA GLU A 121 -0.96 2.57 -14.28
C GLU A 121 0.31 1.71 -14.36
N LEU A 122 0.16 0.47 -14.82
CA LEU A 122 1.27 -0.43 -15.11
C LEU A 122 2.22 0.19 -16.15
N ALA A 123 1.70 0.69 -17.27
CA ALA A 123 2.51 1.30 -18.32
C ALA A 123 3.25 2.56 -17.84
N ALA A 124 2.61 3.39 -17.01
CA ALA A 124 3.24 4.57 -16.43
C ALA A 124 4.45 4.20 -15.55
N GLN A 125 4.32 3.17 -14.72
CA GLN A 125 5.39 2.68 -13.86
C GLN A 125 6.55 2.02 -14.63
N LEU A 126 6.25 1.30 -15.72
CA LEU A 126 7.27 0.69 -16.58
C LEU A 126 8.08 1.75 -17.35
N ARG A 127 7.44 2.84 -17.81
CA ARG A 127 8.11 3.91 -18.59
C ARG A 127 9.23 4.62 -17.81
N GLY A 128 9.09 4.75 -16.50
CA GLY A 128 10.09 5.37 -15.62
C GLY A 128 11.32 4.51 -15.36
N ARG A 129 11.27 3.20 -15.66
CA ARG A 129 12.34 2.25 -15.35
C ARG A 129 13.09 1.84 -16.63
N ARG A 130 14.21 2.53 -16.93
CA ARG A 130 15.06 2.25 -18.11
C ARG A 130 15.48 0.78 -18.25
N LYS A 131 15.65 0.07 -17.13
CA LYS A 131 16.02 -1.36 -17.10
C LYS A 131 14.90 -2.24 -17.66
N VAL A 132 13.67 -2.04 -17.16
CA VAL A 132 12.48 -2.79 -17.59
C VAL A 132 12.14 -2.55 -19.06
N ARG A 133 12.39 -1.34 -19.58
CA ARG A 133 12.24 -1.05 -21.03
C ARG A 133 13.16 -1.88 -21.93
N ARG A 134 14.36 -2.26 -21.48
CA ARG A 134 15.24 -3.15 -22.26
C ARG A 134 14.72 -4.58 -22.21
N ASP A 135 14.42 -5.07 -21.01
CA ASP A 135 13.95 -6.44 -20.80
C ASP A 135 12.64 -6.69 -21.58
N LEU A 136 11.72 -5.73 -21.62
CA LEU A 136 10.49 -5.82 -22.42
C LEU A 136 10.73 -5.75 -23.94
N ALA A 137 11.76 -5.02 -24.39
CA ALA A 137 12.10 -4.95 -25.81
C ALA A 137 12.70 -6.28 -26.30
N GLU A 138 13.53 -6.93 -25.48
CA GLU A 138 14.11 -8.24 -25.76
C GLU A 138 13.03 -9.35 -25.82
N ILE A 139 12.00 -9.27 -24.97
CA ILE A 139 10.87 -10.20 -24.99
C ILE A 139 9.99 -10.01 -26.25
N GLY A 140 9.80 -8.75 -26.69
CA GLY A 140 8.98 -8.42 -27.85
C GLY A 140 9.59 -8.83 -29.20
N GLU A 141 10.91 -9.02 -29.28
CA GLU A 141 11.59 -9.51 -30.50
C GLU A 141 11.60 -11.04 -30.62
N SER A 142 11.21 -11.77 -29.56
CA SER A 142 11.25 -13.24 -29.50
C SER A 142 9.89 -13.93 -29.73
N THR A 143 8.84 -13.17 -30.09
CA THR A 143 7.49 -13.69 -30.45
C THR A 143 7.10 -13.21 -31.84
#